data_AF-A0A3D3RL61-F1
#
_entry.id   AF-A0A3D3RL61-F1
#
_cell.length_a   1.000
_cell.length_b   1.000
_cell.length_c   1.000
_cell.angle_alpha   90.00
_cell.angle_beta   90.00
_cell.angle_gamma   90.00
#
_symmetry.space_group_name_H-M   'P 1'
#
loop_
_entity.id
_entity.type
_entity.pdbx_description
1 polymer ?
#
loop_
_entity_poly.entity_id
_entity_poly.type
_entity_poly.pdbx_seq_one_letter_code
_entity_poly.pdbx_strand_id
1 'polypeptide(L)' 'MGTLFVGLILLLIVGFIIRSMRKDKKNGKGGCGCGCSSCASASLCHGNHKNS' A
#
# COMPACT_ATOMS: atom_id res chain seq x y z
N MET A 1 33.47 9.33 -14.29
CA MET A 1 33.29 8.04 -13.61
C MET A 1 32.28 8.06 -12.44
N GLY A 2 31.71 9.20 -12.04
CA GLY A 2 30.73 9.26 -10.93
C GLY A 2 29.28 8.98 -11.31
N THR A 3 28.91 9.15 -12.58
CA THR A 3 27.51 9.06 -13.05
C THR A 3 26.92 7.66 -12.91
N LEU A 4 27.76 6.62 -13.04
CA LEU A 4 27.35 5.22 -12.86
C LEU A 4 26.89 4.93 -11.43
N PHE A 5 27.62 5.44 -10.43
CA PHE A 5 27.24 5.28 -9.02
C PHE A 5 25.95 6.04 -8.69
N VAL A 6 25.81 7.27 -9.19
CA VAL A 6 24.61 8.09 -8.98
C VAL A 6 23.38 7.43 -9.60
N GLY A 7 23.50 6.91 -10.83
CA GLY A 7 22.41 6.19 -11.50
C GLY A 7 21.99 4.92 -10.76
N LEU A 8 22.96 4.14 -10.26
CA LEU A 8 22.70 2.92 -9.50
C LEU A 8 21.97 3.23 -8.18
N ILE A 9 22.43 4.23 -7.44
CA ILE A 9 21.84 4.63 -6.16
C ILE A 9 20.40 5.12 -6.35
N LEU A 10 20.16 5.94 -7.38
CA LEU A 10 18.82 6.44 -7.68
C LEU A 10 17.84 5.29 -7.99
N LEU A 11 18.26 4.32 -8.81
CA LEU A 11 17.46 3.15 -9.14
C LEU A 11 17.13 2.29 -7.91
N LEU A 12 18.09 2.09 -7.01
CA LEU A 12 17.88 1.35 -5.77
C LEU A 12 16.87 2.04 -4.86
N ILE A 13 16.97 3.36 -4.69
CA ILE A 13 16.04 4.14 -3.85
C ILE A 13 14.62 4.08 -4.43
N VAL A 14 14.46 4.35 -5.73
CA VAL A 14 13.14 4.31 -6.39
C VAL A 14 12.53 2.92 -6.32
N GLY A 15 13.33 1.88 -6.60
CA GLY A 15 12.90 0.49 -6.48
C GLY A 15 12.49 0.10 -5.06
N PHE A 16 13.22 0.58 -4.05
CA PHE A 16 12.90 0.37 -2.64
C PHE A 16 11.59 1.03 -2.24
N ILE A 17 11.35 2.28 -2.66
CA ILE A 17 10.09 3.00 -2.42
C ILE A 17 8.91 2.23 -3.01
N ILE A 18 9.00 1.82 -4.29
CA ILE A 18 7.93 1.08 -4.96
C ILE A 18 7.70 -0.28 -4.28
N ARG A 19 8.77 -0.97 -3.89
CA ARG A 19 8.68 -2.24 -3.17
C ARG A 19 8.01 -2.08 -1.81
N SER A 20 8.36 -1.02 -1.06
CA SER A 20 7.69 -0.67 0.19
C SER A 20 6.22 -0.40 -0.07
N MET A 21 5.88 0.52 -0.98
CA MET A 21 4.49 0.83 -1.32
C MET A 21 3.68 -0.40 -1.76
N ARG A 22 4.27 -1.31 -2.56
CA ARG A 22 3.61 -2.57 -2.94
C ARG A 22 3.42 -3.50 -1.75
N LYS A 23 4.41 -3.59 -0.85
CA LYS A 23 4.32 -4.39 0.37
C LYS A 23 3.29 -3.79 1.33
N ASP A 24 3.30 -2.48 1.53
CA ASP A 24 2.30 -1.74 2.32
C ASP A 24 0.89 -1.96 1.74
N LYS A 25 0.71 -1.91 0.40
CA LYS A 25 -0.57 -2.21 -0.25
C LYS A 25 -1.02 -3.67 -0.09
N LYS A 26 -0.08 -4.63 -0.15
CA LYS A 26 -0.37 -6.05 0.11
C LYS A 26 -0.71 -6.33 1.58
N ASN A 27 -0.10 -5.60 2.51
CA ASN A 27 -0.39 -5.67 3.94
C ASN A 27 -1.64 -4.86 4.33
N GLY A 28 -2.50 -4.48 3.37
CA GLY A 28 -3.78 -3.84 3.67
C GLY A 28 -3.69 -2.35 4.03
N LYS A 29 -2.52 -1.69 3.93
CA LYS A 29 -2.41 -0.23 4.14
C LYS A 29 -2.91 0.60 2.94
N GLY A 30 -3.51 -0.05 1.94
CA GLY A 30 -4.06 0.59 0.73
C GLY A 30 -5.50 1.11 0.86
N GLY A 31 -6.07 1.10 2.07
CA GLY A 31 -7.40 1.66 2.39
C GLY A 31 -7.31 2.65 3.55
N CYS A 32 -8.37 3.42 3.77
CA CYS A 32 -8.52 4.43 4.84
C CYS A 32 -7.72 4.05 6.10
N GLY A 33 -6.81 4.93 6.53
CA GLY A 33 -5.91 4.69 7.67
C GLY A 33 -6.60 4.49 9.03
N CYS A 34 -7.92 4.68 9.08
CA CYS A 34 -8.79 4.23 10.16
C CYS A 34 -9.24 2.80 9.83
N GLY A 35 -8.72 1.79 10.54
CA GLY A 35 -9.09 0.39 10.32
C GLY A 35 -10.61 0.21 10.15
N CYS A 36 -11.02 -0.65 9.21
CA CYS A 36 -12.44 -0.86 8.85
C CYS A 36 -13.35 -1.25 10.03
N SER A 37 -12.79 -1.56 11.21
CA SER A 37 -13.54 -1.82 12.44
C SER A 37 -14.33 -0.62 12.99
N SER A 38 -13.97 0.63 12.66
CA SER A 38 -14.72 1.83 13.09
C SER A 38 -14.99 2.81 11.93
N CYS A 39 -15.09 2.29 10.71
CA CYS A 39 -15.44 3.11 9.56
C CYS A 39 -16.96 3.32 9.56
N ALA A 40 -17.43 4.58 9.56
CA ALA A 40 -18.86 4.91 9.48
C ALA A 40 -19.56 4.31 8.24
N SER A 41 -18.77 4.01 7.19
CA SER A 41 -19.20 3.38 5.95
C SER A 41 -18.94 1.86 5.90
N ALA A 42 -18.55 1.23 7.02
CA ALA A 42 -18.23 -0.21 7.07
C ALA A 42 -19.42 -1.09 6.63
N SER A 43 -20.65 -0.66 6.90
CA SER A 43 -21.87 -1.37 6.47
C SER A 43 -22.05 -1.44 4.95
N LEU A 44 -21.49 -0.49 4.20
CA LEU A 44 -21.54 -0.44 2.74
C LEU A 44 -20.37 -1.21 2.11
N CYS A 45 -19.19 -1.19 2.74
CA CYS A 45 -17.97 -1.82 2.21
C CYS A 45 -17.85 -3.32 2.53
N HIS A 46 -18.35 -3.76 3.69
CA HIS A 46 -18.43 -5.17 4.11
C HIS A 46 -19.89 -5.61 4.31
N GLY A 47 -20.80 -5.07 3.49
CA GLY A 47 -22.19 -5.48 3.46
C GLY A 47 -22.28 -6.97 3.15
N ASN A 48 -22.54 -7.76 4.19
CA ASN A 48 -22.76 -9.19 4.11
C ASN A 48 -23.87 -9.47 3.08
N HIS A 49 -23.47 -10.15 2.01
CA HIS A 49 -24.36 -10.84 1.10
C HIS A 49 -25.18 -11.84 1.91
N LYS A 50 -26.43 -11.45 2.22
CA LYS A 50 -27.43 -12.27 2.90
C LYS A 50 -27.59 -13.59 2.12
N ASN A 51 -27.10 -14.69 2.68
CA ASN A 51 -27.68 -16.03 2.50
C ASN A 51 -27.14 -17.02 3.55
N SER A 52 -27.58 -16.89 4.80
CA SER A 52 -27.99 -17.96 5.73
C SER A 52 -27.89 -17.50 7.18
#